data_AF-A0A0A0HPM0-F1
#
_entry.id   AF-A0A0A0HPM0-F1
#
_cell.length_a   1.000
_cell.length_b   1.000
_cell.length_c   1.000
_cell.angle_alpha   90.00
_cell.angle_beta   90.00
_cell.angle_gamma   90.00
#
_symmetry.space_group_name_H-M   'P 1'
#
loop_
_entity.id
_entity.type
_entity.pdbx_description
1 polymer ?
#
loop_
_entity_poly.entity_id
_entity_poly.type
_entity_poly.pdbx_seq_one_letter_code
_entity_poly.pdbx_strand_id
1 'polypeptide(L)'
;MGGVRLRSQSRGIALAVLALLMVVLVAAPLRAADRARLEAFLEVTGFGVALDSIALSASGAPEMLGLSASDFGQGWTTLAEEVFDTDRMRDMGLSILEQALDDEMLGHAAEFYASDLGQRLVAVENAAHLHEDDDAKRVEGETLLAQMPQDRVEVLRAMNAAVDSAGTGVQAVQEIQVRFLLAASYAGVLESEIDEGMLRALLAEGEDELRESLRASALASAAYTYQSLPIEDLRAYVVALEHPTMARVYELMNAVQYEIMANRFEVLAARMRGLTPAQEL
;
A
#
# COMPACT_ATOMS: atom_id res chain seq x y z
N MET A 1 17.29 10.02 -69.20
CA MET A 1 16.77 8.82 -68.50
C MET A 1 16.79 9.09 -67.00
N GLY A 2 15.71 9.66 -66.47
CA GLY A 2 15.60 9.99 -65.05
C GLY A 2 14.13 10.07 -64.68
N GLY A 3 13.70 9.25 -63.72
CA GLY A 3 12.33 9.31 -63.20
C GLY A 3 11.72 7.95 -62.86
N VAL A 4 12.26 7.21 -61.88
CA VAL A 4 11.52 6.10 -61.24
C VAL A 4 11.78 5.96 -59.71
N ARG A 5 12.84 6.51 -59.12
CA ARG A 5 13.21 6.18 -57.71
C ARG A 5 12.51 6.95 -56.57
N LEU A 6 11.83 8.08 -56.81
CA LEU A 6 11.19 8.84 -55.72
C LEU A 6 9.84 8.27 -55.25
N ARG A 7 9.06 7.63 -56.14
CA ARG A 7 7.72 7.13 -55.81
C ARG A 7 7.70 5.90 -54.90
N SER A 8 8.77 5.09 -54.87
CA SER A 8 8.83 3.89 -54.02
C SER A 8 9.24 4.23 -52.58
N GLN A 9 10.11 5.22 -52.36
CA GLN A 9 10.54 5.63 -51.03
C GLN A 9 9.42 6.35 -50.27
N SER A 10 8.67 7.22 -50.93
CA SER A 10 7.51 7.90 -50.32
C SER A 10 6.37 6.92 -49.96
N ARG A 11 6.20 5.84 -50.74
CA ARG A 11 5.26 4.76 -50.43
C ARG A 11 5.72 3.90 -49.24
N GLY A 12 7.02 3.60 -49.14
CA GLY A 12 7.59 2.88 -48.00
C GLY A 12 7.47 3.65 -46.69
N ILE A 13 7.73 4.96 -46.72
CA ILE A 13 7.59 5.85 -45.56
C ILE A 13 6.12 5.97 -45.14
N ALA A 14 5.19 6.15 -46.09
CA ALA A 14 3.76 6.22 -45.79
C ALA A 14 3.20 4.91 -45.20
N LEU A 15 3.67 3.75 -45.67
CA LEU A 15 3.29 2.44 -45.12
C LEU A 15 3.85 2.24 -43.71
N ALA A 16 5.09 2.67 -43.43
CA ALA A 16 5.68 2.60 -42.10
C ALA A 16 4.97 3.51 -41.08
N VAL A 17 4.60 4.73 -41.49
CA VAL A 17 3.83 5.66 -40.66
C VAL A 17 2.42 5.13 -40.39
N LEU A 18 1.74 4.54 -41.40
CA LEU A 18 0.43 3.94 -41.22
C LEU A 18 0.47 2.70 -40.32
N ALA A 19 1.51 1.87 -40.43
CA ALA A 19 1.72 0.72 -39.55
C ALA A 19 1.99 1.16 -38.10
N LEU A 20 2.80 2.21 -37.90
CA LEU A 20 3.05 2.80 -36.58
C LEU A 20 1.76 3.40 -35.98
N LEU A 21 0.96 4.11 -36.78
CA LEU A 21 -0.34 4.64 -36.38
C LEU A 21 -1.32 3.52 -36.01
N MET A 22 -1.36 2.43 -36.77
CA MET A 22 -2.20 1.26 -36.48
C MET A 22 -1.77 0.55 -35.20
N VAL A 23 -0.47 0.41 -34.95
CA VAL A 23 0.06 -0.15 -33.68
C VAL A 23 -0.33 0.75 -32.51
N VAL A 24 -0.21 2.07 -32.64
CA VAL A 24 -0.63 3.02 -31.60
C VAL A 24 -2.15 2.99 -31.37
N LEU A 25 -2.96 2.89 -32.43
CA LEU A 25 -4.43 2.84 -32.38
C LEU A 25 -4.97 1.55 -31.73
N VAL A 26 -4.22 0.43 -31.81
CA VAL A 26 -4.61 -0.85 -31.20
C VAL A 26 -4.01 -1.02 -29.80
N ALA A 27 -2.81 -0.52 -29.55
CA ALA A 27 -2.15 -0.65 -28.24
C ALA A 27 -2.72 0.28 -27.17
N ALA A 28 -3.22 1.47 -27.54
CA ALA A 28 -3.84 2.40 -26.60
C ALA A 28 -5.14 1.87 -25.94
N PRO A 29 -6.13 1.32 -26.68
CA PRO A 29 -7.34 0.79 -26.07
C PRO A 29 -7.10 -0.47 -25.22
N LEU A 30 -6.10 -1.30 -25.57
CA LEU A 30 -5.73 -2.46 -24.76
C LEU A 30 -5.17 -2.02 -23.39
N ARG A 31 -4.21 -1.10 -23.37
CA ARG A 31 -3.67 -0.54 -22.11
C ARG A 31 -4.73 0.13 -21.23
N ALA A 32 -5.65 0.87 -21.84
CA ALA A 32 -6.74 1.51 -21.09
C ALA A 32 -7.67 0.47 -20.44
N ALA A 33 -7.93 -0.65 -21.11
CA ALA A 33 -8.73 -1.75 -20.57
C ALA A 33 -8.00 -2.49 -19.43
N ASP A 34 -6.69 -2.73 -19.58
CA ASP A 34 -5.87 -3.39 -18.56
C ASP A 34 -5.77 -2.52 -17.29
N ARG A 35 -5.57 -1.21 -17.46
CA ARG A 35 -5.57 -0.25 -16.34
C ARG A 35 -6.91 -0.17 -15.64
N ALA A 36 -8.02 -0.10 -16.38
CA ALA A 36 -9.36 -0.09 -15.78
C ALA A 36 -9.68 -1.40 -15.02
N ARG A 37 -9.18 -2.53 -15.52
CA ARG A 37 -9.30 -3.83 -14.85
C ARG A 37 -8.49 -3.87 -13.55
N LEU A 38 -7.26 -3.36 -13.58
CA LEU A 38 -6.41 -3.24 -12.39
C LEU A 38 -7.04 -2.30 -11.36
N GLU A 39 -7.57 -1.16 -11.79
CA GLU A 39 -8.25 -0.20 -10.91
C GLU A 39 -9.45 -0.82 -10.19
N ALA A 40 -10.32 -1.52 -10.94
CA ALA A 40 -11.43 -2.26 -10.36
C ALA A 40 -10.95 -3.36 -9.40
N PHE A 41 -9.84 -4.03 -9.71
CA PHE A 41 -9.25 -5.03 -8.83
C PHE A 41 -8.77 -4.39 -7.51
N LEU A 42 -8.02 -3.28 -7.57
CA LEU A 42 -7.49 -2.60 -6.39
C LEU A 42 -8.57 -1.99 -5.49
N GLU A 43 -9.67 -1.55 -6.07
CA GLU A 43 -10.86 -1.11 -5.32
C GLU A 43 -11.46 -2.26 -4.52
N VAL A 44 -11.57 -3.43 -5.13
CA VAL A 44 -12.16 -4.61 -4.50
C VAL A 44 -11.23 -5.23 -3.45
N THR A 45 -9.91 -5.22 -3.66
CA THR A 45 -8.95 -5.82 -2.71
C THR A 45 -8.59 -4.92 -1.53
N GLY A 46 -9.24 -3.76 -1.36
CA GLY A 46 -8.95 -2.82 -0.28
C GLY A 46 -7.57 -2.13 -0.38
N PHE A 47 -6.92 -2.15 -1.56
CA PHE A 47 -5.61 -1.52 -1.73
C PHE A 47 -5.69 0.00 -1.53
N GLY A 48 -6.75 0.62 -2.06
CA GLY A 48 -7.01 2.05 -1.83
C GLY A 48 -7.18 2.37 -0.34
N VAL A 49 -7.84 1.48 0.41
CA VAL A 49 -8.07 1.68 1.85
C VAL A 49 -6.77 1.57 2.65
N ALA A 50 -5.88 0.65 2.27
CA ALA A 50 -4.55 0.59 2.88
C ALA A 50 -3.77 1.91 2.68
N LEU A 51 -3.89 2.56 1.51
CA LEU A 51 -3.30 3.88 1.28
C LEU A 51 -3.92 4.99 2.13
N ASP A 52 -5.24 4.93 2.37
CA ASP A 52 -5.91 5.90 3.26
C ASP A 52 -5.41 5.76 4.71
N SER A 53 -5.16 4.54 5.18
CA SER A 53 -4.55 4.31 6.51
C SER A 53 -3.11 4.85 6.63
N ILE A 54 -2.35 4.83 5.52
CA ILE A 54 -1.02 5.44 5.47
C ILE A 54 -1.13 6.96 5.67
N ALA A 55 -2.08 7.62 4.99
CA ALA A 55 -2.33 9.04 5.17
C ALA A 55 -2.74 9.39 6.61
N LEU A 56 -3.56 8.55 7.24
CA LEU A 56 -3.95 8.75 8.64
C LEU A 56 -2.77 8.61 9.61
N SER A 57 -1.92 7.59 9.42
CA SER A 57 -0.74 7.37 10.28
C SER A 57 0.33 8.45 10.14
N ALA A 58 0.35 9.17 9.01
CA ALA A 58 1.30 10.26 8.77
C ALA A 58 1.16 11.44 9.74
N SER A 59 0.01 11.63 10.39
CA SER A 59 -0.15 12.68 11.41
C SER A 59 0.79 12.51 12.61
N GLY A 60 1.23 11.27 12.88
CA GLY A 60 2.18 10.93 13.94
C GLY A 60 3.66 11.07 13.56
N ALA A 61 3.97 11.47 12.32
CA ALA A 61 5.37 11.55 11.85
C ALA A 61 6.30 12.44 12.70
N PRO A 62 5.86 13.59 13.28
CA PRO A 62 6.67 14.39 14.18
C PRO A 62 7.13 13.61 15.42
N GLU A 63 6.30 12.72 15.96
CA GLU A 63 6.61 11.94 17.15
C GLU A 63 7.78 10.98 16.90
N MET A 64 7.90 10.46 15.67
CA MET A 64 9.04 9.63 15.27
C MET A 64 10.37 10.41 15.32
N LEU A 65 10.33 11.73 15.21
CA LEU A 65 11.48 12.63 15.37
C LEU A 65 11.69 13.10 16.81
N GLY A 66 10.84 12.68 17.75
CA GLY A 66 10.80 13.22 19.12
C GLY A 66 10.26 14.65 19.18
N LEU A 67 9.51 15.08 18.16
CA LEU A 67 8.91 16.40 18.05
C LEU A 67 7.38 16.31 18.13
N SER A 68 6.73 17.45 18.30
CA SER A 68 5.28 17.60 18.26
C SER A 68 4.83 18.23 16.94
N ALA A 69 3.60 17.94 16.51
CA ALA A 69 3.01 18.64 15.37
C ALA A 69 2.98 20.17 15.56
N SER A 70 2.83 20.65 16.80
CA SER A 70 2.88 22.08 17.14
C SER A 70 4.22 22.76 16.84
N ASP A 71 5.33 22.01 16.84
CA ASP A 71 6.66 22.56 16.51
C ASP A 71 6.77 23.04 15.06
N PHE A 72 5.90 22.52 14.18
CA PHE A 72 5.83 22.88 12.77
C PHE A 72 4.71 23.89 12.45
N GLY A 73 3.98 24.35 13.47
CA GLY A 73 2.91 25.35 13.37
C GLY A 73 1.72 24.91 12.50
N GLN A 74 0.92 25.88 12.06
CA GLN A 74 -0.31 25.63 11.28
C GLN A 74 -0.06 25.04 9.89
N GLY A 75 1.16 25.18 9.36
CA GLY A 75 1.52 24.63 8.05
C GLY A 75 1.69 23.11 8.05
N TRP A 76 1.79 22.48 9.23
CA TRP A 76 1.92 21.03 9.38
C TRP A 76 0.78 20.26 8.70
N THR A 77 -0.47 20.59 9.07
CA THR A 77 -1.65 19.88 8.58
C THR A 77 -1.74 19.95 7.06
N THR A 78 -1.59 21.14 6.49
CA THR A 78 -1.60 21.33 5.02
C THR A 78 -0.46 20.58 4.34
N LEU A 79 0.75 20.58 4.92
CA LEU A 79 1.86 19.82 4.34
C LEU A 79 1.58 18.32 4.36
N ALA A 80 1.09 17.79 5.48
CA ALA A 80 0.76 16.37 5.61
C ALA A 80 -0.32 15.96 4.59
N GLU A 81 -1.41 16.73 4.49
CA GLU A 81 -2.47 16.50 3.49
C GLU A 81 -1.93 16.51 2.05
N GLU A 82 -1.06 17.47 1.71
CA GLU A 82 -0.47 17.54 0.36
C GLU A 82 0.49 16.38 0.04
N VAL A 83 1.27 15.93 1.03
CA VAL A 83 2.27 14.88 0.82
C VAL A 83 1.56 13.52 0.71
N PHE A 84 0.59 13.28 1.57
CA PHE A 84 -0.17 12.03 1.66
C PHE A 84 -1.51 12.09 0.90
N ASP A 85 -1.55 12.86 -0.19
CA ASP A 85 -2.68 12.89 -1.12
C ASP A 85 -2.97 11.47 -1.65
N THR A 86 -4.14 10.95 -1.30
CA THR A 86 -4.49 9.53 -1.52
C THR A 86 -4.74 9.22 -2.99
N ASP A 87 -5.24 10.18 -3.77
CA ASP A 87 -5.39 10.06 -5.23
C ASP A 87 -4.02 9.91 -5.90
N ARG A 88 -3.05 10.73 -5.51
CA ARG A 88 -1.67 10.63 -6.00
C ARG A 88 -1.02 9.32 -5.59
N MET A 89 -1.22 8.87 -4.35
CA MET A 89 -0.69 7.57 -3.89
C MET A 89 -1.32 6.41 -4.68
N ARG A 90 -2.63 6.47 -4.97
CA ARG A 90 -3.34 5.48 -5.77
C ARG A 90 -2.79 5.43 -7.20
N ASP A 91 -2.56 6.59 -7.82
CA ASP A 91 -1.97 6.68 -9.16
C ASP A 91 -0.54 6.11 -9.21
N MET A 92 0.26 6.34 -8.16
CA MET A 92 1.59 5.72 -8.03
C MET A 92 1.48 4.20 -7.92
N GLY A 93 0.59 3.69 -7.08
CA GLY A 93 0.36 2.26 -6.91
C GLY A 93 -0.08 1.58 -8.19
N LEU A 94 -1.07 2.15 -8.89
CA LEU A 94 -1.52 1.69 -10.20
C LEU A 94 -0.36 1.63 -11.19
N SER A 95 0.47 2.67 -11.26
CA SER A 95 1.58 2.73 -12.21
C SER A 95 2.66 1.69 -11.95
N ILE A 96 2.91 1.33 -10.69
CA ILE A 96 3.88 0.29 -10.32
C ILE A 96 3.28 -1.10 -10.56
N LEU A 97 2.03 -1.32 -10.12
CA LEU A 97 1.36 -2.61 -10.25
C LEU A 97 1.05 -2.99 -11.70
N GLU A 98 0.73 -2.01 -12.57
CA GLU A 98 0.57 -2.22 -14.02
C GLU A 98 1.83 -2.82 -14.67
N GLN A 99 3.00 -2.59 -14.08
CA GLN A 99 4.27 -3.15 -14.57
C GLN A 99 4.65 -4.47 -13.89
N ALA A 100 4.09 -4.76 -12.71
CA ALA A 100 4.50 -5.86 -11.86
C ALA A 100 3.54 -7.05 -11.89
N LEU A 101 2.23 -6.81 -12.01
CA LEU A 101 1.21 -7.85 -12.12
C LEU A 101 1.05 -8.27 -13.58
N ASP A 102 1.15 -9.56 -13.85
CA ASP A 102 0.83 -10.12 -15.15
C ASP A 102 -0.66 -10.49 -15.27
N ASP A 103 -1.08 -10.85 -16.49
CA ASP A 103 -2.47 -11.19 -16.81
C ASP A 103 -2.96 -12.43 -16.05
N GLU A 104 -2.07 -13.38 -15.73
CA GLU A 104 -2.41 -14.59 -14.99
C GLU A 104 -2.70 -14.25 -13.52
N MET A 105 -1.84 -13.45 -12.90
CA MET A 105 -2.00 -12.94 -11.55
C MET A 105 -3.30 -12.14 -11.40
N LEU A 106 -3.50 -11.15 -12.27
CA LEU A 106 -4.70 -10.32 -12.24
C LEU A 106 -5.96 -11.14 -12.55
N GLY A 107 -5.88 -12.09 -13.48
CA GLY A 107 -6.97 -13.01 -13.79
C GLY A 107 -7.37 -13.88 -12.61
N HIS A 108 -6.40 -14.55 -12.00
CA HIS A 108 -6.62 -15.43 -10.87
C HIS A 108 -7.24 -14.70 -9.67
N ALA A 109 -6.70 -13.53 -9.34
CA ALA A 109 -7.21 -12.75 -8.20
C ALA A 109 -8.61 -12.18 -8.49
N ALA A 110 -8.84 -11.64 -9.69
CA ALA A 110 -10.16 -11.14 -10.08
C ALA A 110 -11.24 -12.24 -10.07
N GLU A 111 -10.91 -13.47 -10.50
CA GLU A 111 -11.83 -14.61 -10.45
C GLU A 111 -12.22 -14.96 -9.01
N PHE A 112 -11.27 -14.96 -8.08
CA PHE A 112 -11.56 -15.19 -6.66
C PHE A 112 -12.49 -14.11 -6.10
N TYR A 113 -12.17 -12.83 -6.32
CA TYR A 113 -12.99 -11.74 -5.79
C TYR A 113 -14.36 -11.62 -6.45
N ALA A 114 -14.52 -12.12 -7.69
CA ALA A 114 -15.83 -12.23 -8.35
C ALA A 114 -16.69 -13.39 -7.83
N SER A 115 -16.13 -14.31 -7.02
CA SER A 115 -16.87 -15.41 -6.42
C SER A 115 -17.81 -14.95 -5.30
N ASP A 116 -18.78 -15.80 -4.95
CA ASP A 116 -19.70 -15.54 -3.82
C ASP A 116 -18.96 -15.28 -2.50
N LEU A 117 -17.85 -15.99 -2.25
CA LEU A 117 -17.03 -15.79 -1.06
C LEU A 117 -16.26 -14.46 -1.14
N GLY A 118 -15.63 -14.18 -2.28
CA GLY A 118 -14.91 -12.93 -2.52
C GLY A 118 -15.79 -11.71 -2.28
N GLN A 119 -17.01 -11.70 -2.82
CA GLN A 119 -17.96 -10.60 -2.63
C GLN A 119 -18.39 -10.43 -1.15
N ARG A 120 -18.53 -11.52 -0.39
CA ARG A 120 -18.82 -11.44 1.06
C ARG A 120 -17.64 -10.86 1.86
N LEU A 121 -16.40 -11.24 1.51
CA LEU A 121 -15.19 -10.71 2.14
C LEU A 121 -15.09 -9.19 1.92
N VAL A 122 -15.22 -8.76 0.68
CA VAL A 122 -15.16 -7.34 0.30
C VAL A 122 -16.21 -6.52 1.04
N ALA A 123 -17.42 -7.07 1.20
CA ALA A 123 -18.49 -6.39 1.94
C ALA A 123 -18.13 -6.17 3.42
N VAL A 124 -17.55 -7.16 4.09
CA VAL A 124 -17.16 -7.02 5.51
C VAL A 124 -15.89 -6.19 5.69
N GLU A 125 -14.93 -6.30 4.78
CA GLU A 125 -13.71 -5.48 4.76
C GLU A 125 -14.08 -4.00 4.60
N ASN A 126 -14.88 -3.65 3.58
CA ASN A 126 -15.34 -2.28 3.37
C ASN A 126 -16.17 -1.74 4.55
N ALA A 127 -17.03 -2.58 5.14
CA ALA A 127 -17.81 -2.17 6.32
C ALA A 127 -16.92 -1.90 7.54
N ALA A 128 -15.89 -2.71 7.77
CA ALA A 128 -14.93 -2.50 8.83
C ALA A 128 -14.09 -1.24 8.63
N HIS A 129 -13.88 -0.82 7.38
CA HIS A 129 -13.15 0.39 7.06
C HIS A 129 -13.94 1.70 7.21
N LEU A 130 -15.26 1.69 7.04
CA LEU A 130 -16.12 2.89 7.18
C LEU A 130 -16.16 3.50 8.59
N HIS A 131 -15.69 2.78 9.60
CA HIS A 131 -15.56 3.32 10.95
C HIS A 131 -14.21 4.05 11.07
N GLU A 132 -14.20 5.37 11.26
CA GLU A 132 -12.95 6.17 11.26
C GLU A 132 -12.12 6.03 12.55
N ASP A 133 -12.67 5.40 13.61
CA ASP A 133 -12.02 5.27 14.91
C ASP A 133 -11.30 3.91 15.04
N ASP A 134 -10.05 3.85 14.57
CA ASP A 134 -9.22 2.65 14.61
C ASP A 134 -8.90 2.19 16.04
N ASP A 135 -8.87 3.09 17.02
CA ASP A 135 -8.67 2.74 18.42
C ASP A 135 -9.89 2.03 19.02
N ALA A 136 -11.09 2.52 18.72
CA ALA A 136 -12.32 1.86 19.13
C ALA A 136 -12.45 0.47 18.50
N LYS A 137 -12.12 0.32 17.21
CA LYS A 137 -12.10 -0.99 16.53
C LYS A 137 -11.12 -1.96 17.17
N ARG A 138 -9.91 -1.49 17.51
CA ARG A 138 -8.89 -2.33 18.13
C ARG A 138 -9.39 -2.87 19.47
N VAL A 139 -9.96 -2.01 20.32
CA VAL A 139 -10.53 -2.41 21.62
C VAL A 139 -11.68 -3.41 21.46
N GLU A 140 -12.55 -3.20 20.47
CA GLU A 140 -13.62 -4.14 20.16
C GLU A 140 -13.07 -5.48 19.65
N GLY A 141 -12.09 -5.45 18.75
CA GLY A 141 -11.38 -6.62 18.24
C GLY A 141 -10.70 -7.44 19.34
N GLU A 142 -10.03 -6.78 20.28
CA GLU A 142 -9.44 -7.42 21.47
C GLU A 142 -10.52 -8.09 22.35
N THR A 143 -11.67 -7.43 22.52
CA THR A 143 -12.81 -7.96 23.28
C THR A 143 -13.41 -9.19 22.60
N LEU A 144 -13.53 -9.15 21.27
CA LEU A 144 -13.99 -10.28 20.45
C LEU A 144 -13.03 -11.46 20.55
N LEU A 145 -11.71 -11.21 20.44
CA LEU A 145 -10.68 -12.24 20.57
C LEU A 145 -10.72 -12.97 21.91
N ALA A 146 -10.94 -12.24 23.01
CA ALA A 146 -11.01 -12.84 24.35
C ALA A 146 -12.15 -13.86 24.51
N GLN A 147 -13.19 -13.76 23.67
CA GLN A 147 -14.37 -14.63 23.68
C GLN A 147 -14.38 -15.64 22.53
N MET A 148 -13.41 -15.52 21.61
CA MET A 148 -13.38 -16.27 20.37
C MET A 148 -12.94 -17.72 20.59
N PRO A 149 -13.60 -18.71 19.97
CA PRO A 149 -13.13 -20.10 19.97
C PRO A 149 -11.70 -20.22 19.42
N GLN A 150 -10.89 -21.10 20.02
CA GLN A 150 -9.47 -21.25 19.66
C GLN A 150 -9.27 -21.61 18.18
N ASP A 151 -10.12 -22.48 17.62
CA ASP A 151 -10.03 -22.88 16.22
C ASP A 151 -10.27 -21.71 15.25
N ARG A 152 -11.12 -20.75 15.62
CA ARG A 152 -11.32 -19.53 14.85
C ARG A 152 -10.12 -18.59 14.96
N VAL A 153 -9.53 -18.44 16.16
CA VAL A 153 -8.30 -17.66 16.36
C VAL A 153 -7.15 -18.20 15.52
N GLU A 154 -7.02 -19.53 15.43
CA GLU A 154 -6.00 -20.20 14.61
C GLU A 154 -6.20 -19.92 13.11
N VAL A 155 -7.44 -19.92 12.62
CA VAL A 155 -7.77 -19.58 11.22
C VAL A 155 -7.42 -18.12 10.91
N LEU A 156 -7.76 -17.17 11.78
CA LEU A 156 -7.40 -15.76 11.58
C LEU A 156 -5.88 -15.55 11.60
N ARG A 157 -5.15 -16.28 12.46
CA ARG A 157 -3.69 -16.25 12.48
C ARG A 157 -3.10 -16.79 11.17
N ALA A 158 -3.63 -17.88 10.64
CA ALA A 158 -3.20 -18.46 9.36
C ALA A 158 -3.46 -17.49 8.21
N MET A 159 -4.63 -16.85 8.20
CA MET A 159 -4.99 -15.82 7.20
C MET A 159 -4.01 -14.64 7.22
N ASN A 160 -3.73 -14.07 8.39
CA ASN A 160 -2.75 -12.98 8.51
C ASN A 160 -1.34 -13.40 8.04
N ALA A 161 -0.95 -14.64 8.33
CA ALA A 161 0.33 -15.19 7.84
C ALA A 161 0.34 -15.40 6.32
N ALA A 162 -0.80 -15.73 5.69
CA ALA A 162 -0.89 -15.87 4.25
C ALA A 162 -0.84 -14.52 3.53
N VAL A 163 -1.46 -13.47 4.10
CA VAL A 163 -1.40 -12.09 3.58
C VAL A 163 0.03 -11.52 3.62
N ASP A 164 0.78 -11.75 4.70
CA ASP A 164 2.22 -11.41 4.80
C ASP A 164 3.09 -12.67 4.71
N SER A 165 2.88 -13.48 3.67
CA SER A 165 3.61 -14.75 3.48
C SER A 165 5.13 -14.58 3.36
N ALA A 166 5.59 -13.40 2.91
CA ALA A 166 7.00 -13.04 2.84
C ALA A 166 7.59 -12.61 4.20
N GLY A 167 6.75 -12.39 5.22
CA GLY A 167 7.18 -11.91 6.55
C GLY A 167 7.82 -10.53 6.50
N THR A 168 7.44 -9.72 5.51
CA THR A 168 8.12 -8.47 5.16
C THR A 168 7.61 -7.27 5.94
N GLY A 169 6.46 -7.39 6.63
CA GLY A 169 5.83 -6.23 7.29
C GLY A 169 6.73 -5.55 8.32
N VAL A 170 7.39 -6.32 9.19
CA VAL A 170 8.29 -5.77 10.22
C VAL A 170 9.49 -5.05 9.57
N GLN A 171 10.11 -5.70 8.59
CA GLN A 171 11.27 -5.15 7.88
C GLN A 171 10.90 -3.88 7.11
N ALA A 172 9.73 -3.87 6.49
CA ALA A 172 9.23 -2.71 5.76
C ALA A 172 8.98 -1.52 6.69
N VAL A 173 8.34 -1.74 7.85
CA VAL A 173 8.11 -0.68 8.85
C VAL A 173 9.44 -0.10 9.33
N GLN A 174 10.42 -0.94 9.66
CA GLN A 174 11.76 -0.47 10.06
C GLN A 174 12.46 0.30 8.93
N GLU A 175 12.41 -0.19 7.70
CA GLU A 175 13.05 0.47 6.56
C GLU A 175 12.41 1.83 6.26
N ILE A 176 11.09 1.95 6.40
CA ILE A 176 10.36 3.21 6.26
C ILE A 176 10.78 4.20 7.35
N GLN A 177 10.90 3.74 8.60
CA GLN A 177 11.40 4.56 9.71
C GLN A 177 12.84 5.02 9.45
N VAL A 178 13.73 4.12 8.99
CA VAL A 178 15.12 4.48 8.66
C VAL A 178 15.16 5.54 7.58
N ARG A 179 14.47 5.32 6.45
CA ARG A 179 14.44 6.27 5.33
C ARG A 179 13.91 7.63 5.76
N PHE A 180 12.83 7.67 6.53
CA PHE A 180 12.27 8.90 7.05
C PHE A 180 13.26 9.66 7.96
N LEU A 181 13.80 8.98 8.97
CA LEU A 181 14.67 9.59 9.98
C LEU A 181 15.96 10.13 9.33
N LEU A 182 16.57 9.36 8.43
CA LEU A 182 17.75 9.81 7.68
C LEU A 182 17.41 10.97 6.74
N ALA A 183 16.28 10.91 6.03
CA ALA A 183 15.85 12.02 5.17
C ALA A 183 15.61 13.30 5.97
N ALA A 184 14.99 13.22 7.15
CA ALA A 184 14.74 14.36 8.02
C ALA A 184 16.05 14.93 8.58
N SER A 185 16.97 14.04 8.95
CA SER A 185 18.31 14.42 9.39
C SER A 185 19.08 15.17 8.29
N TYR A 186 19.13 14.64 7.06
CA TYR A 186 19.79 15.30 5.93
C TYR A 186 19.08 16.58 5.47
N ALA A 187 17.76 16.66 5.64
CA ALA A 187 17.00 17.88 5.39
C ALA A 187 17.27 18.97 6.43
N GLY A 188 17.98 18.67 7.53
CA GLY A 188 18.26 19.60 8.62
C GLY A 188 17.04 19.91 9.49
N VAL A 189 16.08 18.98 9.55
CA VAL A 189 14.94 19.05 10.48
C VAL A 189 15.41 18.81 11.92
N LEU A 190 16.41 17.95 12.08
CA LEU A 190 17.04 17.66 13.36
C LEU A 190 18.30 18.51 13.56
N GLU A 191 18.62 18.83 14.81
CA GLU A 191 19.83 19.60 15.16
C GLU A 191 21.12 18.83 14.90
N SER A 192 21.07 17.49 14.92
CA SER A 192 22.21 16.60 14.75
C SER A 192 21.98 15.58 13.65
N GLU A 193 23.07 15.18 12.98
CA GLU A 193 23.04 14.08 12.02
C GLU A 193 22.81 12.75 12.73
N ILE A 194 21.96 11.90 12.15
CA ILE A 194 21.72 10.54 12.63
C ILE A 194 22.78 9.62 12.01
N ASP A 195 23.43 8.80 12.85
CA ASP A 195 24.25 7.69 12.38
C ASP A 195 23.35 6.51 11.98
N GLU A 196 23.37 6.16 10.69
CA GLU A 196 22.54 5.06 10.15
C GLU A 196 22.84 3.72 10.83
N GLY A 197 24.10 3.43 11.14
CA GLY A 197 24.50 2.17 11.76
C GLY A 197 23.92 2.03 13.17
N MET A 198 24.00 3.10 13.96
CA MET A 198 23.40 3.18 15.28
C MET A 198 21.88 3.10 15.22
N LEU A 199 21.24 3.80 14.28
CA LEU A 199 19.79 3.75 14.10
C LEU A 199 19.32 2.33 13.79
N ARG A 200 19.98 1.65 12.84
CA ARG A 200 19.63 0.27 12.49
C ARG A 200 19.86 -0.69 13.65
N ALA A 201 20.92 -0.50 14.44
CA ALA A 201 21.17 -1.30 15.64
C ALA A 201 20.05 -1.11 16.69
N LEU A 202 19.65 0.13 16.95
CA LEU A 202 18.56 0.44 17.89
C LEU A 202 17.23 -0.18 17.44
N LEU A 203 16.88 -0.07 16.16
CA LEU A 203 15.66 -0.65 15.62
C LEU A 203 15.66 -2.18 15.69
N ALA A 204 16.83 -2.81 15.52
CA ALA A 204 16.98 -4.26 15.63
C ALA A 204 16.75 -4.75 17.07
N GLU A 205 17.07 -3.96 18.10
CA GLU A 205 16.81 -4.31 19.50
C GLU A 205 15.30 -4.40 19.82
N GLY A 206 14.47 -3.60 19.15
CA GLY A 206 13.00 -3.58 19.32
C GLY A 206 12.23 -4.45 18.33
N GLU A 207 12.90 -5.22 17.47
CA GLU A 207 12.26 -5.93 16.36
C GLU A 207 11.22 -6.97 16.82
N ASP A 208 11.53 -7.72 17.88
CA ASP A 208 10.63 -8.75 18.41
C ASP A 208 9.37 -8.15 19.05
N GLU A 209 9.52 -7.07 19.81
CA GLU A 209 8.38 -6.35 20.41
C GLU A 209 7.48 -5.75 19.32
N LEU A 210 8.08 -5.12 18.29
CA LEU A 210 7.35 -4.60 17.14
C LEU A 210 6.59 -5.72 16.42
N ARG A 211 7.23 -6.86 16.19
CA ARG A 211 6.62 -8.03 15.56
C ARG A 211 5.43 -8.56 16.35
N GLU A 212 5.55 -8.66 17.67
CA GLU A 212 4.45 -9.10 18.54
C GLU A 212 3.28 -8.10 18.52
N SER A 213 3.59 -6.80 18.61
CA SER A 213 2.60 -5.72 18.54
C SER A 213 1.83 -5.73 17.21
N LEU A 214 2.52 -5.82 16.07
CA LEU A 214 1.90 -5.88 14.75
C LEU A 214 1.03 -7.14 14.60
N ARG A 215 1.48 -8.30 15.09
CA ARG A 215 0.68 -9.53 15.06
C ARG A 215 -0.57 -9.43 15.92
N ALA A 216 -0.47 -8.84 17.11
CA ALA A 216 -1.61 -8.64 18.00
C ALA A 216 -2.64 -7.68 17.37
N SER A 217 -2.16 -6.56 16.82
CA SER A 217 -3.00 -5.57 16.12
C SER A 217 -3.71 -6.18 14.91
N ALA A 218 -2.97 -6.88 14.04
CA ALA A 218 -3.54 -7.55 12.87
C ALA A 218 -4.57 -8.61 13.26
N LEU A 219 -4.35 -9.34 14.36
CA LEU A 219 -5.30 -10.35 14.84
C LEU A 219 -6.58 -9.71 15.40
N ALA A 220 -6.46 -8.60 16.14
CA ALA A 220 -7.62 -7.86 16.66
C ALA A 220 -8.44 -7.25 15.51
N SER A 221 -7.77 -6.64 14.54
CA SER A 221 -8.41 -6.09 13.34
C SER A 221 -9.13 -7.18 12.54
N ALA A 222 -8.50 -8.34 12.34
CA ALA A 222 -9.13 -9.48 11.68
C ALA A 222 -10.35 -10.01 12.46
N ALA A 223 -10.26 -10.07 13.80
CA ALA A 223 -11.38 -10.51 14.63
C ALA A 223 -12.60 -9.61 14.49
N TYR A 224 -12.38 -8.29 14.46
CA TYR A 224 -13.42 -7.29 14.22
C TYR A 224 -14.00 -7.39 12.81
N THR A 225 -13.13 -7.36 11.79
CA THR A 225 -13.52 -7.31 10.37
C THR A 225 -14.33 -8.53 9.96
N TYR A 226 -13.88 -9.72 10.37
CA TYR A 226 -14.49 -10.97 9.91
C TYR A 226 -15.49 -11.55 10.90
N GLN A 227 -15.90 -10.83 11.94
CA GLN A 227 -16.73 -11.34 13.04
C GLN A 227 -18.03 -12.03 12.57
N SER A 228 -18.63 -11.55 11.48
CA SER A 228 -19.90 -12.06 10.95
C SER A 228 -19.75 -13.23 9.98
N LEU A 229 -18.52 -13.53 9.51
CA LEU A 229 -18.29 -14.61 8.57
C LEU A 229 -18.16 -15.97 9.27
N PRO A 230 -18.72 -17.04 8.70
CA PRO A 230 -18.61 -18.35 9.29
C PRO A 230 -17.18 -18.91 9.13
N ILE A 231 -16.77 -19.83 10.01
CA ILE A 231 -15.37 -20.30 10.06
C ILE A 231 -14.93 -21.05 8.79
N GLU A 232 -15.86 -21.74 8.13
CA GLU A 232 -15.62 -22.42 6.86
C GLU A 232 -15.28 -21.44 5.72
N ASP A 233 -15.91 -20.27 5.70
CA ASP A 233 -15.60 -19.21 4.74
C ASP A 233 -14.18 -18.67 4.98
N LEU A 234 -13.81 -18.48 6.26
CA LEU A 234 -12.45 -18.05 6.61
C LEU A 234 -11.39 -19.09 6.25
N ARG A 235 -11.68 -20.38 6.44
CA ARG A 235 -10.79 -21.47 5.99
C ARG A 235 -10.65 -21.49 4.48
N ALA A 236 -11.74 -21.30 3.74
CA ALA A 236 -11.70 -21.21 2.29
C ALA A 236 -10.89 -19.99 1.82
N TYR A 237 -10.98 -18.87 2.54
CA TYR A 237 -10.18 -17.69 2.25
C TYR A 237 -8.68 -17.94 2.48
N VAL A 238 -8.30 -18.58 3.60
CA VAL A 238 -6.91 -18.99 3.84
C VAL A 238 -6.37 -19.82 2.68
N VAL A 239 -7.12 -20.82 2.21
CA VAL A 239 -6.71 -21.66 1.06
C VAL A 239 -6.51 -20.82 -0.20
N ALA A 240 -7.37 -19.83 -0.44
CA ALA A 240 -7.22 -18.93 -1.58
C ALA A 240 -5.96 -18.06 -1.46
N LEU A 241 -5.68 -17.50 -0.28
CA LEU A 241 -4.49 -16.69 0.00
C LEU A 241 -3.19 -17.49 -0.13
N GLU A 242 -3.20 -18.76 0.29
CA GLU A 242 -2.05 -19.66 0.20
C GLU A 242 -1.78 -20.17 -1.23
N HIS A 243 -2.70 -19.96 -2.17
CA HIS A 243 -2.47 -20.33 -3.56
C HIS A 243 -1.26 -19.56 -4.11
N PRO A 244 -0.28 -20.21 -4.79
CA PRO A 244 0.98 -19.56 -5.18
C PRO A 244 0.80 -18.26 -5.98
N THR A 245 -0.18 -18.24 -6.89
CA THR A 245 -0.50 -17.05 -7.69
C THR A 245 -1.06 -15.92 -6.81
N MET A 246 -1.95 -16.23 -5.87
CA MET A 246 -2.53 -15.24 -4.95
C MET A 246 -1.49 -14.72 -3.96
N ALA A 247 -0.66 -15.60 -3.40
CA ALA A 247 0.45 -15.20 -2.53
C ALA A 247 1.39 -14.20 -3.21
N ARG A 248 1.68 -14.42 -4.51
CA ARG A 248 2.51 -13.49 -5.30
C ARG A 248 1.82 -12.15 -5.55
N VAL A 249 0.50 -12.15 -5.77
CA VAL A 249 -0.29 -10.92 -5.89
C VAL A 249 -0.18 -10.08 -4.62
N TYR A 250 -0.40 -10.70 -3.45
CA TYR A 250 -0.29 -10.01 -2.16
C TYR A 250 1.13 -9.54 -1.86
N GLU A 251 2.15 -10.33 -2.18
CA GLU A 251 3.55 -9.92 -2.03
C GLU A 251 3.82 -8.62 -2.83
N LEU A 252 3.37 -8.55 -4.08
CA LEU A 252 3.54 -7.37 -4.93
C LEU A 252 2.72 -6.18 -4.41
N MET A 253 1.47 -6.40 -4.01
CA MET A 253 0.64 -5.34 -3.44
C MET A 253 1.25 -4.75 -2.18
N ASN A 254 1.69 -5.59 -1.24
CA ASN A 254 2.33 -5.16 0.00
C ASN A 254 3.63 -4.39 -0.30
N ALA A 255 4.48 -4.92 -1.17
CA ALA A 255 5.72 -4.24 -1.56
C ALA A 255 5.46 -2.84 -2.14
N VAL A 256 4.43 -2.70 -2.97
CA VAL A 256 4.04 -1.41 -3.54
C VAL A 256 3.50 -0.45 -2.47
N GLN A 257 2.67 -0.93 -1.53
CA GLN A 257 2.19 -0.10 -0.42
C GLN A 257 3.36 0.43 0.42
N TYR A 258 4.30 -0.43 0.78
CA TYR A 258 5.48 -0.04 1.56
C TYR A 258 6.38 0.94 0.81
N GLU A 259 6.59 0.75 -0.49
CA GLU A 259 7.40 1.66 -1.30
C GLU A 259 6.72 3.03 -1.45
N ILE A 260 5.40 3.08 -1.64
CA ILE A 260 4.65 4.34 -1.63
C ILE A 260 4.81 5.02 -0.27
N MET A 261 4.59 4.29 0.82
CA MET A 261 4.71 4.84 2.18
C MET A 261 6.12 5.41 2.41
N ALA A 262 7.17 4.63 2.15
CA ALA A 262 8.57 5.09 2.27
C ALA A 262 8.79 6.39 1.48
N ASN A 263 8.37 6.40 0.22
CA ASN A 263 8.53 7.55 -0.65
C ASN A 263 7.78 8.80 -0.14
N ARG A 264 6.56 8.63 0.39
CA ARG A 264 5.80 9.73 0.99
C ARG A 264 6.50 10.31 2.21
N PHE A 265 7.01 9.47 3.09
CA PHE A 265 7.77 9.91 4.26
C PHE A 265 9.07 10.64 3.88
N GLU A 266 9.81 10.19 2.86
CA GLU A 266 10.99 10.92 2.36
C GLU A 266 10.63 12.32 1.82
N VAL A 267 9.52 12.42 1.06
CA VAL A 267 9.01 13.70 0.57
C VAL A 267 8.58 14.61 1.73
N LEU A 268 7.91 14.05 2.74
CA LEU A 268 7.53 14.77 3.95
C LEU A 268 8.77 15.36 4.62
N ALA A 269 9.76 14.51 4.92
CA ALA A 269 10.99 14.90 5.59
C ALA A 269 11.74 16.03 4.88
N ALA A 270 11.84 15.96 3.55
CA ALA A 270 12.46 17.00 2.74
C ALA A 270 11.72 18.35 2.81
N ARG A 271 10.40 18.33 2.95
CA ARG A 271 9.56 19.54 2.99
C ARG A 271 9.39 20.12 4.39
N MET A 272 9.61 19.34 5.45
CA MET A 272 9.48 19.78 6.85
C MET A 272 10.40 20.95 7.21
N ARG A 273 11.60 21.06 6.61
CA ARG A 273 12.50 22.21 6.82
C ARG A 273 11.86 23.56 6.49
N GLY A 274 10.91 23.57 5.56
CA GLY A 274 10.22 24.80 5.14
C GLY A 274 9.17 25.29 6.15
N LEU A 275 8.78 24.45 7.11
CA LEU A 275 7.83 24.81 8.15
C LEU A 275 8.59 25.48 9.31
N THR A 276 8.33 26.76 9.51
CA THR A 276 8.85 27.52 10.66
C THR A 276 7.79 27.50 11.77
N PRO A 277 8.16 27.41 13.06
CA PRO A 277 7.19 27.55 14.14
C PRO A 277 6.40 28.84 13.96
N ALA A 278 5.08 28.78 14.16
CA ALA A 278 4.27 30.00 14.15
C ALA A 278 4.82 30.93 15.25
N GLN A 279 5.29 32.13 14.88
CA GLN A 279 5.59 33.16 15.87
C GLN A 279 4.29 33.46 16.62
N GLU A 280 4.34 33.36 17.95
CA GLU A 280 3.23 33.81 18.80
C GLU A 280 2.86 35.24 18.41
N LEU A 281 1.62 35.43 17.96
CA LEU A 281 1.02 36.74 17.70
C LEU A 281 0.55 37.39 19.01
#